data_AF-A0A924R862-F1
#
_entry.id   AF-A0A924R862-F1
#
_cell.length_a   1.000
_cell.length_b   1.000
_cell.length_c   1.000
_cell.angle_alpha   90.00
_cell.angle_beta   90.00
_cell.angle_gamma   90.00
#
_symmetry.space_group_name_H-M   'P 1'
#
loop_
_entity.id
_entity.type
_entity.pdbx_description
1 polymer ?
#
loop_
_entity_poly.entity_id
_entity_poly.type
_entity_poly.pdbx_seq_one_letter_code
_entity_poly.pdbx_strand_id
1 'polypeptide(L)'
;ATLIVNFFRKAKFKDFAGELEESSEIFDLAHTLSDSALLKENLVRVNAILITDGIYTGEIPGTKTISGYPIFFKVADINYLYNISEKTHLPIEIDFKDDGFYLPCIKSPLVNKEYQSYLAIISGDALVNIYERYGARLLEQNVRSFLQFTGKVNSGIRNTILKEPHMFLAFNNGIAATADSVEIEKAENGNGFVITKVSDFQIVNGGQTTASIYHTWKKDKKDVSGIHVQVKLSVVKDKANFSDIVSQISQYANTQNKVSVSDLSSNRPYHIEMEKLSRTIWAPPIEGRAIQTRWFYDRARGQYKNARNKEGFSKAKQNAFDLKNPKSQVFSKEDVAKYINSYQEIIEGKKMLVGPHYVVRGNQKNYVQFMNHNLVKKTDSIYFEDVIAKAILFRATEKAYGVKPNSIGDMRYITVPYSIAYLTFITKGKLDLYKIWKAQSISRELKDLLFKLMQQVENFIKKNAPGSLYGEWAKREECWEQLKKLKLDIDIDSIRVDMQDSKSNSQRKKITEEESEASQIKEELDKLKSISPKMWRNMEEWGKATELLTPNQQTGAWNISMRLKNNNKLTNHERIMGLKIWEVVIEHAPKLLSEQDITP
;
A
#
# COMPACT_ATOMS: atom_id res chain seq x y z
N ALA A 1 2.28 3.73 51.60
CA ALA A 1 1.08 3.38 50.79
C ALA A 1 -0.24 3.68 51.53
N THR A 2 -0.48 3.05 52.68
CA THR A 2 -1.76 3.13 53.43
C THR A 2 -2.15 4.56 53.80
N LEU A 3 -1.19 5.39 54.23
CA LEU A 3 -1.44 6.80 54.57
C LEU A 3 -1.91 7.62 53.36
N ILE A 4 -1.26 7.47 52.20
CA ILE A 4 -1.63 8.19 50.96
C ILE A 4 -3.03 7.77 50.47
N VAL A 5 -3.31 6.46 50.51
CA VAL A 5 -4.64 5.93 50.15
C VAL A 5 -5.73 6.47 51.06
N ASN A 6 -5.46 6.48 52.38
CA ASN A 6 -6.40 6.97 53.37
C ASN A 6 -6.61 8.48 53.25
N PHE A 7 -5.54 9.25 53.01
CA PHE A 7 -5.63 10.68 52.74
C PHE A 7 -6.49 10.95 51.50
N PHE A 8 -6.19 10.31 50.35
CA PHE A 8 -6.95 10.54 49.13
C PHE A 8 -8.43 10.14 49.27
N ARG A 9 -8.71 9.04 49.99
CA ARG A 9 -10.08 8.63 50.30
C ARG A 9 -10.79 9.71 51.11
N LYS A 10 -10.17 10.22 52.17
CA LYS A 10 -10.77 11.24 53.06
C LYS A 10 -10.91 12.60 52.39
N ALA A 11 -9.88 13.07 51.69
CA ALA A 11 -9.83 14.34 50.97
C ALA A 11 -10.91 14.51 49.89
N LYS A 12 -11.46 13.41 49.36
CA LYS A 12 -12.59 13.47 48.42
C LYS A 12 -13.91 13.86 49.10
N PHE A 13 -14.04 13.64 50.42
CA PHE A 13 -15.24 13.95 51.18
C PHE A 13 -15.15 15.35 51.78
N LYS A 14 -16.26 16.11 51.72
CA LYS A 14 -16.35 17.48 52.23
C LYS A 14 -15.99 17.60 53.70
N ASP A 15 -16.38 16.62 54.49
CA ASP A 15 -16.24 16.66 55.94
C ASP A 15 -14.76 16.70 56.36
N PHE A 16 -13.86 15.99 55.66
CA PHE A 16 -12.44 16.00 55.99
C PHE A 16 -11.73 17.31 55.64
N ALA A 17 -12.13 17.98 54.55
CA ALA A 17 -11.55 19.27 54.20
C ALA A 17 -11.95 20.37 55.19
N GLY A 18 -13.15 20.29 55.77
CA GLY A 18 -13.61 21.21 56.81
C GLY A 18 -13.00 20.98 58.21
N GLU A 19 -12.40 19.80 58.43
CA GLU A 19 -11.71 19.45 59.69
C GLU A 19 -10.21 19.85 59.69
N LEU A 20 -9.66 20.25 58.55
CA LEU A 20 -8.25 20.64 58.43
C LEU A 20 -8.06 22.12 58.77
N GLU A 21 -7.04 22.44 59.56
CA GLU A 21 -6.61 23.82 59.78
C GLU A 21 -6.08 24.43 58.47
N GLU A 22 -6.43 25.69 58.20
CA GLU A 22 -5.99 26.43 57.00
C GLU A 22 -4.45 26.56 56.89
N SER A 23 -3.74 26.44 58.01
CA SER A 23 -2.27 26.47 58.08
C SER A 23 -1.60 25.18 57.60
N SER A 24 -2.36 24.10 57.37
CA SER A 24 -1.83 22.79 57.02
C SER A 24 -1.40 22.73 55.55
N GLU A 25 -0.22 22.17 55.28
CA GLU A 25 0.32 22.01 53.92
C GLU A 25 -0.57 21.17 52.98
N ILE A 26 -1.49 20.38 53.55
CA ILE A 26 -2.43 19.54 52.81
C ILE A 26 -3.82 20.17 52.63
N PHE A 27 -4.07 21.33 53.24
CA PHE A 27 -5.38 22.00 53.23
C PHE A 27 -5.85 22.31 51.81
N ASP A 28 -5.02 23.02 51.03
CA ASP A 28 -5.35 23.41 49.66
C ASP A 28 -5.64 22.21 48.75
N LEU A 29 -4.83 21.15 48.88
CA LEU A 29 -5.02 19.92 48.11
C LEU A 29 -6.32 19.21 48.49
N ALA A 30 -6.61 19.09 49.78
CA ALA A 30 -7.84 18.45 50.26
C ALA A 30 -9.09 19.25 49.88
N HIS A 31 -9.05 20.58 50.02
CA HIS A 31 -10.14 21.48 49.63
C HIS A 31 -10.38 21.44 48.12
N THR A 32 -9.31 21.48 47.31
CA THR A 32 -9.41 21.38 45.84
C THR A 32 -10.01 20.05 45.39
N LEU A 33 -9.59 18.92 45.99
CA LEU A 33 -10.15 17.60 45.70
C LEU A 33 -11.63 17.49 46.07
N SER A 34 -12.05 18.21 47.11
CA SER A 34 -13.40 18.16 47.64
C SER A 34 -14.39 19.10 46.93
N ASP A 35 -13.98 20.30 46.55
CA ASP A 35 -14.90 21.33 46.02
C ASP A 35 -14.80 21.58 44.50
N SER A 36 -13.70 21.18 43.84
CA SER A 36 -13.56 21.41 42.40
C SER A 36 -14.40 20.44 41.57
N ALA A 37 -15.53 20.92 41.05
CA ALA A 37 -16.36 20.18 40.08
C ALA A 37 -15.58 19.81 38.81
N LEU A 38 -14.77 20.75 38.30
CA LEU A 38 -13.91 20.55 37.13
C LEU A 38 -12.90 19.41 37.35
N LEU A 39 -12.32 19.33 38.55
CA LEU A 39 -11.34 18.31 38.88
C LEU A 39 -12.02 16.95 39.09
N LYS A 40 -13.21 16.91 39.70
CA LYS A 40 -14.00 15.67 39.84
C LYS A 40 -14.41 15.07 38.49
N GLU A 41 -14.76 15.91 37.51
CA GLU A 41 -15.12 15.50 36.15
C GLU A 41 -13.90 15.03 35.34
N ASN A 42 -12.74 15.66 35.52
CA ASN A 42 -11.56 15.42 34.68
C ASN A 42 -10.46 14.58 35.35
N LEU A 43 -10.55 14.28 36.64
CA LEU A 43 -9.57 13.44 37.31
C LEU A 43 -9.68 12.01 36.78
N VAL A 44 -8.61 11.52 36.17
CA VAL A 44 -8.61 10.19 35.53
C VAL A 44 -7.88 9.15 36.37
N ARG A 45 -6.81 9.55 37.07
CA ARG A 45 -5.92 8.70 37.87
C ARG A 45 -5.15 9.54 38.88
N VAL A 46 -4.54 8.86 39.86
CA VAL A 46 -3.64 9.48 40.84
C VAL A 46 -2.27 8.83 40.71
N ASN A 47 -1.21 9.64 40.61
CA ASN A 47 0.18 9.17 40.68
C ASN A 47 0.76 9.54 42.04
N ALA A 48 0.97 8.57 42.92
CA ALA A 48 1.58 8.74 44.22
C ALA A 48 3.10 8.51 44.12
N ILE A 49 3.88 9.59 44.22
CA ILE A 49 5.34 9.54 44.15
C ILE A 49 5.90 9.68 45.56
N LEU A 50 6.60 8.65 46.03
CA LEU A 50 7.32 8.62 47.30
C LEU A 50 8.77 9.05 47.03
N ILE A 51 9.17 10.20 47.54
CA ILE A 51 10.54 10.72 47.34
C ILE A 51 11.38 10.41 48.57
N THR A 52 12.61 9.94 48.38
CA THR A 52 13.60 9.72 49.44
C THR A 52 15.01 10.02 48.95
N ASP A 53 15.84 10.52 49.85
CA ASP A 53 17.28 10.77 49.68
C ASP A 53 18.15 9.53 49.95
N GLY A 54 17.53 8.40 50.34
CA GLY A 54 18.19 7.10 50.48
C GLY A 54 17.92 6.16 49.30
N ILE A 55 18.53 4.97 49.32
CA ILE A 55 18.20 3.87 48.40
C ILE A 55 17.00 3.10 48.98
N TYR A 56 15.94 2.94 48.20
CA TYR A 56 14.78 2.15 48.61
C TYR A 56 14.90 0.71 48.11
N THR A 57 15.01 -0.25 49.03
CA THR A 57 15.13 -1.69 48.71
C THR A 57 13.85 -2.48 48.96
N GLY A 58 12.76 -1.81 49.35
CA GLY A 58 11.47 -2.46 49.61
C GLY A 58 10.66 -2.70 48.33
N GLU A 59 9.55 -3.42 48.46
CA GLU A 59 8.59 -3.57 47.37
C GLU A 59 7.77 -2.28 47.18
N ILE A 60 7.56 -1.89 45.91
CA ILE A 60 6.68 -0.77 45.58
C ILE A 60 5.24 -1.29 45.63
N PRO A 61 4.31 -0.61 46.31
CA PRO A 61 2.92 -1.06 46.35
C PRO A 61 2.31 -1.11 44.94
N GLY A 62 1.63 -2.22 44.61
CA GLY A 62 0.90 -2.35 43.36
C GLY A 62 -0.25 -1.33 43.21
N THR A 63 -0.80 -1.24 42.00
CA THR A 63 -1.90 -0.31 41.67
C THR A 63 -3.13 -0.57 42.55
N LYS A 64 -3.76 0.50 43.07
CA LYS A 64 -4.98 0.40 43.89
C LYS A 64 -6.09 1.28 43.36
N THR A 65 -7.32 0.77 43.29
CA THR A 65 -8.50 1.58 42.93
C THR A 65 -9.18 2.14 44.17
N ILE A 66 -9.23 3.47 44.29
CA ILE A 66 -9.84 4.16 45.43
C ILE A 66 -10.84 5.19 44.93
N SER A 67 -12.08 5.11 45.43
CA SER A 67 -13.15 6.05 45.08
C SER A 67 -13.39 6.18 43.56
N GLY A 68 -13.18 5.09 42.81
CA GLY A 68 -13.34 5.01 41.36
C GLY A 68 -12.10 5.39 40.54
N TYR A 69 -11.00 5.80 41.18
CA TYR A 69 -9.77 6.21 40.48
C TYR A 69 -8.62 5.23 40.73
N PRO A 70 -7.88 4.83 39.69
CA PRO A 70 -6.66 4.06 39.85
C PRO A 70 -5.55 4.95 40.44
N ILE A 71 -4.90 4.46 41.49
CA ILE A 71 -3.73 5.06 42.14
C ILE A 71 -2.51 4.22 41.80
N PHE A 72 -1.54 4.84 41.14
CA PHE A 72 -0.24 4.27 40.81
C PHE A 72 0.81 4.75 41.80
N PHE A 73 1.57 3.83 42.39
CA PHE A 73 2.67 4.17 43.28
C PHE A 73 3.99 4.14 42.53
N LYS A 74 4.85 5.09 42.87
CA LYS A 74 6.22 5.16 42.38
C LYS A 74 7.13 5.59 43.53
N VAL A 75 8.31 5.00 43.60
CA VAL A 75 9.37 5.47 44.49
C VAL A 75 10.42 6.20 43.66
N ALA A 76 10.78 7.39 44.11
CA ALA A 76 11.83 8.24 43.59
C ALA A 76 12.93 8.30 44.65
N ASP A 77 13.79 7.28 44.65
CA ASP A 77 14.92 7.15 45.54
C ASP A 77 16.16 7.90 45.01
N ILE A 78 17.28 7.84 45.73
CA ILE A 78 18.50 8.55 45.34
C ILE A 78 19.02 8.12 43.96
N ASN A 79 18.82 6.85 43.57
CA ASN A 79 19.20 6.36 42.24
C ASN A 79 18.29 6.94 41.15
N TYR A 80 16.99 7.00 41.40
CA TYR A 80 16.03 7.61 40.51
C TYR A 80 16.32 9.11 40.29
N LEU A 81 16.62 9.84 41.36
CA LEU A 81 16.97 11.27 41.30
C LEU A 81 18.29 11.49 40.54
N TYR A 82 19.32 10.68 40.82
CA TYR A 82 20.59 10.71 40.08
C TYR A 82 20.37 10.45 38.58
N ASN A 83 19.58 9.43 38.24
CA ASN A 83 19.28 9.11 36.84
C ASN A 83 18.55 10.27 36.12
N ILE A 84 17.68 11.03 36.78
CA ILE A 84 17.05 12.21 36.17
C ILE A 84 18.05 13.35 35.96
N SER A 85 19.01 13.48 36.89
CA SER A 85 20.03 14.54 36.79
C SER A 85 21.07 14.28 35.70
N GLU A 86 21.40 13.01 35.41
CA GLU A 86 22.51 12.64 34.52
C GLU A 86 22.06 11.97 33.20
N LYS A 87 20.93 11.26 33.18
CA LYS A 87 20.45 10.58 31.97
C LYS A 87 19.36 11.38 31.29
N THR A 88 19.46 11.51 29.96
CA THR A 88 18.42 12.09 29.11
C THR A 88 17.16 11.22 29.00
N HIS A 89 17.18 10.00 29.54
CA HIS A 89 16.13 8.99 29.41
C HIS A 89 15.84 8.25 30.73
N LEU A 90 14.56 8.20 31.11
CA LEU A 90 14.04 7.44 32.25
C LEU A 90 13.48 6.08 31.77
N PRO A 91 14.04 4.93 32.17
CA PRO A 91 13.60 3.63 31.70
C PRO A 91 12.13 3.33 32.07
N ILE A 92 11.43 2.64 31.17
CA ILE A 92 10.05 2.19 31.37
C ILE A 92 10.06 0.72 31.79
N GLU A 93 9.74 0.47 33.07
CA GLU A 93 9.61 -0.88 33.61
C GLU A 93 8.15 -1.34 33.56
N ILE A 94 7.91 -2.55 33.03
CA ILE A 94 6.58 -3.14 32.93
C ILE A 94 6.62 -4.54 33.54
N ASP A 95 5.79 -4.77 34.54
CA ASP A 95 5.57 -6.08 35.14
C ASP A 95 4.19 -6.59 34.73
N PHE A 96 4.14 -7.35 33.64
CA PHE A 96 2.89 -7.88 33.12
C PHE A 96 2.27 -8.89 34.09
N LYS A 97 3.08 -9.63 34.86
CA LYS A 97 2.59 -10.62 35.80
C LYS A 97 1.90 -9.96 37.00
N ASP A 98 2.53 -8.95 37.60
CA ASP A 98 1.94 -8.18 38.70
C ASP A 98 0.70 -7.38 38.23
N ASP A 99 0.74 -6.88 37.00
CA ASP A 99 -0.40 -6.19 36.38
C ASP A 99 -1.54 -7.16 35.97
N GLY A 100 -1.39 -8.48 36.15
CA GLY A 100 -2.42 -9.48 35.87
C GLY A 100 -2.60 -9.82 34.40
N PHE A 101 -1.60 -9.56 33.56
CA PHE A 101 -1.62 -9.78 32.12
C PHE A 101 -0.77 -10.99 31.70
N TYR A 102 -1.31 -11.77 30.76
CA TYR A 102 -0.65 -12.92 30.18
C TYR A 102 -0.10 -12.58 28.80
N LEU A 103 1.23 -12.63 28.63
CA LEU A 103 1.91 -12.23 27.40
C LEU A 103 2.68 -13.39 26.74
N PRO A 104 2.00 -14.28 25.99
CA PRO A 104 2.65 -15.43 25.35
C PRO A 104 3.62 -14.98 24.26
N CYS A 105 4.75 -15.66 24.14
CA CYS A 105 5.80 -15.33 23.20
C CYS A 105 6.55 -16.53 22.62
N ILE A 106 7.18 -16.27 21.47
CA ILE A 106 8.10 -17.18 20.79
C ILE A 106 9.44 -16.47 20.65
N LYS A 107 10.50 -17.11 21.11
CA LYS A 107 11.88 -16.62 20.98
C LYS A 107 12.43 -16.95 19.59
N SER A 108 13.08 -15.99 18.95
CA SER A 108 13.80 -16.24 17.69
C SER A 108 14.94 -17.24 17.92
N PRO A 109 15.11 -18.27 17.05
CA PRO A 109 16.13 -19.30 17.23
C PRO A 109 17.55 -18.80 16.97
N LEU A 110 17.69 -17.66 16.27
CA LEU A 110 18.98 -17.08 15.95
C LEU A 110 19.66 -16.50 17.19
N VAL A 111 20.87 -16.99 17.48
CA VAL A 111 21.74 -16.44 18.51
C VAL A 111 22.53 -15.29 17.91
N ASN A 112 22.11 -14.05 18.22
CA ASN A 112 22.85 -12.84 17.88
C ASN A 112 23.45 -12.22 19.15
N LYS A 113 24.69 -11.71 19.04
CA LYS A 113 25.41 -11.01 20.12
C LYS A 113 24.88 -9.60 20.36
N GLU A 114 24.36 -8.95 19.33
CA GLU A 114 23.85 -7.57 19.38
C GLU A 114 22.43 -7.50 19.96
N TYR A 115 21.57 -8.47 19.65
CA TYR A 115 20.18 -8.47 20.11
C TYR A 115 19.57 -9.88 20.23
N GLN A 116 18.41 -9.96 20.86
CA GLN A 116 17.51 -11.12 20.85
C GLN A 116 16.10 -10.66 20.49
N SER A 117 15.44 -11.32 19.54
CA SER A 117 14.05 -10.98 19.19
C SER A 117 13.05 -12.01 19.71
N TYR A 118 11.87 -11.51 20.07
CA TYR A 118 10.70 -12.24 20.51
C TYR A 118 9.48 -11.79 19.69
N LEU A 119 8.62 -12.74 19.36
CA LEU A 119 7.29 -12.47 18.83
C LEU A 119 6.27 -12.78 19.93
N ALA A 120 5.53 -11.78 20.39
CA ALA A 120 4.55 -11.93 21.46
C ALA A 120 3.15 -11.49 21.01
N ILE A 121 2.14 -11.82 21.80
CA ILE A 121 0.76 -11.35 21.61
C ILE A 121 0.33 -10.59 22.85
N ILE A 122 0.08 -9.28 22.73
CA ILE A 122 -0.42 -8.43 23.80
C ILE A 122 -1.93 -8.25 23.66
N SER A 123 -2.67 -8.36 24.76
CA SER A 123 -4.10 -8.07 24.79
C SER A 123 -4.36 -6.56 24.68
N GLY A 124 -5.55 -6.19 24.20
CA GLY A 124 -5.99 -4.81 24.17
C GLY A 124 -5.94 -4.16 25.55
N ASP A 125 -6.36 -4.88 26.60
CA ASP A 125 -6.36 -4.38 27.99
C ASP A 125 -4.95 -4.10 28.51
N ALA A 126 -3.99 -5.01 28.26
CA ALA A 126 -2.60 -4.81 28.64
C ALA A 126 -2.00 -3.58 27.94
N LEU A 127 -2.30 -3.43 26.65
CA LEU A 127 -1.82 -2.30 25.85
C LEU A 127 -2.44 -0.97 26.29
N VAL A 128 -3.72 -0.97 26.70
CA VAL A 128 -4.40 0.17 27.31
C VAL A 128 -3.79 0.52 28.66
N ASN A 129 -3.53 -0.46 29.52
CA ASN A 129 -2.97 -0.24 30.86
C ASN A 129 -1.60 0.45 30.78
N ILE A 130 -0.69 -0.07 29.97
CA ILE A 130 0.66 0.50 29.83
C ILE A 130 0.60 1.90 29.21
N TYR A 131 -0.28 2.11 28.22
CA TYR A 131 -0.44 3.42 27.59
C TYR A 131 -1.10 4.45 28.52
N GLU A 132 -2.05 4.04 29.36
CA GLU A 132 -2.62 4.90 30.39
C GLU A 132 -1.55 5.30 31.42
N ARG A 133 -0.66 4.38 31.79
CA ARG A 133 0.43 4.60 32.76
C ARG A 133 1.48 5.57 32.23
N TYR A 134 2.00 5.33 31.03
CA TYR A 134 3.19 6.02 30.52
C TYR A 134 2.92 7.03 29.39
N GLY A 135 1.77 6.95 28.73
CA GLY A 135 1.35 7.89 27.68
C GLY A 135 2.34 7.98 26.53
N ALA A 136 2.61 9.22 26.08
CA ALA A 136 3.51 9.50 24.96
C ALA A 136 4.96 9.04 25.22
N ARG A 137 5.37 8.83 26.48
CA ARG A 137 6.72 8.37 26.82
C ARG A 137 7.05 7.00 26.25
N LEU A 138 6.04 6.14 26.04
CA LEU A 138 6.20 4.84 25.36
C LEU A 138 6.60 4.96 23.90
N LEU A 139 6.53 6.16 23.32
CA LEU A 139 6.71 6.43 21.89
C LEU A 139 7.89 7.37 21.62
N GLU A 140 8.70 7.70 22.63
CA GLU A 140 9.79 8.68 22.51
C GLU A 140 10.90 8.22 21.55
N GLN A 141 11.15 6.91 21.45
CA GLN A 141 12.12 6.34 20.52
C GLN A 141 11.58 6.14 19.10
N ASN A 142 10.37 6.64 18.80
CA ASN A 142 9.80 6.62 17.46
C ASN A 142 10.38 7.76 16.60
N VAL A 143 10.97 7.42 15.45
CA VAL A 143 11.55 8.41 14.51
C VAL A 143 10.50 9.31 13.86
N ARG A 144 9.21 8.98 13.97
CA ARG A 144 8.12 9.80 13.45
C ARG A 144 7.58 10.69 14.56
N SER A 145 7.69 12.01 14.38
CA SER A 145 6.99 12.95 15.26
C SER A 145 5.52 12.56 15.37
N PHE A 146 5.02 12.47 16.60
CA PHE A 146 3.69 11.99 16.94
C PHE A 146 2.61 12.90 16.33
N LEU A 147 2.29 12.63 15.06
CA LEU A 147 1.30 13.34 14.27
C LEU A 147 -0.10 12.96 14.74
N GLN A 148 -0.87 14.00 15.04
CA GLN A 148 -2.25 14.00 15.52
C GLN A 148 -3.13 12.88 14.95
N PHE A 149 -4.06 12.39 15.78
CA PHE A 149 -4.94 11.23 15.59
C PHE A 149 -5.96 11.29 14.44
N THR A 150 -5.82 12.16 13.44
CA THR A 150 -6.88 12.51 12.47
C THR A 150 -6.73 11.86 11.08
N GLY A 151 -5.88 10.84 10.91
CA GLY A 151 -5.60 10.21 9.61
C GLY A 151 -6.58 9.10 9.17
N LYS A 152 -6.69 8.86 7.85
CA LYS A 152 -7.49 7.76 7.25
C LYS A 152 -7.09 6.35 7.71
N VAL A 153 -5.83 6.13 8.07
CA VAL A 153 -5.33 4.85 8.63
C VAL A 153 -6.01 4.56 9.96
N ASN A 154 -6.19 5.59 10.80
CA ASN A 154 -6.87 5.47 12.09
C ASN A 154 -8.35 5.10 11.91
N SER A 155 -8.98 5.50 10.80
CA SER A 155 -10.35 5.10 10.49
C SER A 155 -10.48 3.59 10.25
N GLY A 156 -9.49 2.96 9.62
CA GLY A 156 -9.46 1.50 9.39
C GLY A 156 -9.30 0.73 10.69
N ILE A 157 -8.28 1.07 11.48
CA ILE A 157 -8.01 0.46 12.79
C ILE A 157 -9.23 0.61 13.70
N ARG A 158 -9.79 1.81 13.80
CA ARG A 158 -10.99 2.08 14.59
C ARG A 158 -12.20 1.28 14.10
N ASN A 159 -12.39 1.13 12.78
CA ASN A 159 -13.47 0.33 12.25
C ASN A 159 -13.34 -1.15 12.63
N THR A 160 -12.12 -1.71 12.62
CA THR A 160 -11.90 -3.08 13.11
C THR A 160 -12.21 -3.20 14.60
N ILE A 161 -11.73 -2.27 15.43
CA ILE A 161 -12.04 -2.26 16.88
C ILE A 161 -13.56 -2.28 17.12
N LEU A 162 -14.30 -1.47 16.36
CA LEU A 162 -15.74 -1.29 16.56
C LEU A 162 -16.60 -2.42 15.99
N LYS A 163 -16.19 -3.05 14.89
CA LYS A 163 -17.04 -4.02 14.17
C LYS A 163 -16.56 -5.46 14.27
N GLU A 164 -15.24 -5.67 14.25
CA GLU A 164 -14.62 -6.99 14.12
C GLU A 164 -13.38 -7.11 15.04
N PRO A 165 -13.52 -6.89 16.37
CA PRO A 165 -12.37 -6.89 17.29
C PRO A 165 -11.63 -8.24 17.32
N HIS A 166 -12.34 -9.36 17.12
CA HIS A 166 -11.77 -10.70 17.02
C HIS A 166 -10.81 -10.88 15.81
N MET A 167 -10.96 -10.07 14.75
CA MET A 167 -10.08 -10.09 13.58
C MET A 167 -8.91 -9.09 13.70
N PHE A 168 -8.75 -8.41 14.84
CA PHE A 168 -7.78 -7.32 14.97
C PHE A 168 -6.35 -7.77 14.65
N LEU A 169 -5.94 -8.93 15.16
CA LEU A 169 -4.64 -9.54 14.93
C LEU A 169 -4.37 -9.82 13.43
N ALA A 170 -5.42 -10.10 12.66
CA ALA A 170 -5.31 -10.43 11.24
C ALA A 170 -5.37 -9.18 10.33
N PHE A 171 -6.20 -8.19 10.68
CA PHE A 171 -6.46 -7.03 9.83
C PHE A 171 -5.50 -5.85 10.06
N ASN A 172 -4.92 -5.75 11.26
CA ASN A 172 -4.10 -4.61 11.64
C ASN A 172 -2.66 -5.02 11.87
N ASN A 173 -1.74 -4.10 11.54
CA ASN A 173 -0.34 -4.28 11.87
C ASN A 173 -0.15 -4.26 13.39
N GLY A 174 0.73 -5.14 13.87
CA GLY A 174 1.18 -5.16 15.25
C GLY A 174 2.03 -3.94 15.66
N ILE A 175 2.66 -4.06 16.81
CA ILE A 175 3.64 -3.09 17.31
C ILE A 175 5.06 -3.67 17.21
N ALA A 176 6.02 -2.82 16.89
CA ALA A 176 7.44 -3.14 17.05
C ALA A 176 7.97 -2.38 18.26
N ALA A 177 8.64 -3.10 19.16
CA ALA A 177 9.14 -2.55 20.41
C ALA A 177 10.60 -2.96 20.65
N THR A 178 11.30 -2.13 21.41
CA THR A 178 12.64 -2.36 21.94
C THR A 178 12.59 -2.49 23.45
N ALA A 179 13.56 -3.21 24.01
CA ALA A 179 13.73 -3.38 25.44
C ALA A 179 15.20 -3.58 25.79
N ASP A 180 15.55 -3.30 27.03
CA ASP A 180 16.88 -3.51 27.59
C ASP A 180 17.07 -4.95 28.10
N SER A 181 16.04 -5.49 28.74
CA SER A 181 15.96 -6.88 29.20
C SER A 181 14.52 -7.37 29.29
N VAL A 182 14.35 -8.70 29.27
CA VAL A 182 13.06 -9.36 29.47
C VAL A 182 13.21 -10.55 30.40
N GLU A 183 12.23 -10.76 31.27
CA GLU A 183 12.08 -11.97 32.06
C GLU A 183 11.01 -12.85 31.41
N ILE A 184 11.30 -14.16 31.30
CA ILE A 184 10.40 -15.13 30.68
C ILE A 184 10.21 -16.35 31.58
N GLU A 185 8.98 -16.85 31.63
CA GLU A 185 8.60 -18.09 32.30
C GLU A 185 8.05 -19.09 31.27
N LYS A 186 8.08 -20.39 31.59
CA LYS A 186 7.37 -21.39 30.78
C LYS A 186 5.87 -21.22 31.00
N ALA A 187 5.10 -21.26 29.92
CA ALA A 187 3.65 -21.20 30.02
C ALA A 187 3.11 -22.39 30.82
N GLU A 188 2.14 -22.14 31.72
CA GLU A 188 1.54 -23.17 32.58
C GLU A 188 0.88 -24.31 31.77
N ASN A 189 0.38 -23.99 30.59
CA ASN A 189 -0.23 -24.94 29.66
C ASN A 189 0.78 -25.72 28.79
N GLY A 190 2.09 -25.54 29.03
CA GLY A 190 3.17 -26.18 28.27
C GLY A 190 3.43 -25.60 26.87
N ASN A 191 2.63 -24.63 26.40
CA ASN A 191 2.70 -24.08 25.05
C ASN A 191 3.61 -22.85 24.97
N GLY A 192 4.91 -23.07 25.15
CA GLY A 192 5.95 -22.05 24.91
C GLY A 192 6.29 -21.20 26.13
N PHE A 193 6.57 -19.92 25.91
CA PHE A 193 7.06 -18.99 26.92
C PHE A 193 6.12 -17.82 27.11
N VAL A 194 6.16 -17.21 28.29
CA VAL A 194 5.39 -16.01 28.65
C VAL A 194 6.40 -14.96 29.10
N ILE A 195 6.25 -13.73 28.60
CA ILE A 195 7.03 -12.59 29.10
C ILE A 195 6.35 -12.09 30.36
N THR A 196 7.08 -12.08 31.47
CA THR A 196 6.56 -11.62 32.77
C THR A 196 6.92 -10.16 33.03
N LYS A 197 8.16 -9.78 32.72
CA LYS A 197 8.67 -8.43 32.96
C LYS A 197 9.49 -7.93 31.78
N VAL A 198 9.41 -6.63 31.51
CA VAL A 198 10.20 -5.95 30.48
C VAL A 198 10.80 -4.67 31.03
N SER A 199 12.11 -4.53 30.86
CA SER A 199 12.86 -3.34 31.23
C SER A 199 13.13 -2.46 30.02
N ASP A 200 12.99 -1.16 30.21
CA ASP A 200 13.03 -0.13 29.19
C ASP A 200 12.17 -0.39 27.94
N PHE A 201 10.88 -0.68 28.14
CA PHE A 201 9.97 -0.98 27.03
C PHE A 201 9.62 0.27 26.21
N GLN A 202 9.94 0.24 24.91
CA GLN A 202 9.75 1.37 24.00
C GLN A 202 9.11 0.93 22.68
N ILE A 203 8.03 1.60 22.25
CA ILE A 203 7.32 1.31 20.99
C ILE A 203 7.89 2.18 19.86
N VAL A 204 8.71 1.57 19.02
CA VAL A 204 9.38 2.22 17.88
C VAL A 204 8.52 2.22 16.60
N ASN A 205 7.50 1.35 16.53
CA ASN A 205 6.48 1.36 15.48
C ASN A 205 5.13 0.85 16.02
N GLY A 206 4.02 1.40 15.53
CA GLY A 206 2.67 1.02 15.98
C GLY A 206 2.02 2.00 16.96
N GLY A 207 2.56 3.21 17.13
CA GLY A 207 1.94 4.25 17.97
C GLY A 207 0.50 4.59 17.59
N GLN A 208 0.15 4.53 16.30
CA GLN A 208 -1.23 4.68 15.81
C GLN A 208 -2.14 3.54 16.27
N THR A 209 -1.64 2.30 16.27
CA THR A 209 -2.37 1.11 16.75
C THR A 209 -2.64 1.23 18.25
N THR A 210 -1.59 1.43 19.05
CA THR A 210 -1.67 1.55 20.51
C THR A 210 -2.65 2.63 20.93
N ALA A 211 -2.52 3.84 20.37
CA ALA A 211 -3.34 4.95 20.80
C ALA A 211 -4.75 4.95 20.20
N SER A 212 -4.99 4.32 19.04
CA SER A 212 -6.36 4.09 18.56
C SER A 212 -7.13 3.15 19.49
N ILE A 213 -6.49 2.08 19.98
CA ILE A 213 -7.09 1.17 20.97
C ILE A 213 -7.39 1.93 22.26
N TYR A 214 -6.42 2.68 22.79
CA TYR A 214 -6.62 3.49 24.00
C TYR A 214 -7.74 4.53 23.85
N HIS A 215 -7.77 5.30 22.76
CA HIS A 215 -8.79 6.32 22.56
C HIS A 215 -10.18 5.73 22.35
N THR A 216 -10.31 4.59 21.65
CA THR A 216 -11.60 3.91 21.51
C THR A 216 -12.07 3.32 22.84
N TRP A 217 -11.18 2.78 23.67
CA TRP A 217 -11.51 2.37 25.03
C TRP A 217 -11.93 3.57 25.91
N LYS A 218 -11.14 4.65 25.92
CA LYS A 218 -11.35 5.79 26.82
C LYS A 218 -12.53 6.69 26.41
N LYS A 219 -12.58 7.09 25.14
CA LYS A 219 -13.54 8.07 24.62
C LYS A 219 -14.84 7.42 24.18
N ASP A 220 -14.75 6.31 23.45
CA ASP A 220 -15.93 5.61 22.93
C ASP A 220 -16.50 4.58 23.94
N LYS A 221 -15.82 4.36 25.09
CA LYS A 221 -16.18 3.41 26.16
C LYS A 221 -16.45 2.00 25.63
N LYS A 222 -15.64 1.56 24.67
CA LYS A 222 -15.78 0.24 24.04
C LYS A 222 -14.88 -0.78 24.71
N ASP A 223 -15.38 -2.01 24.74
CA ASP A 223 -14.63 -3.17 25.19
C ASP A 223 -13.49 -3.49 24.20
N VAL A 224 -12.30 -3.74 24.74
CA VAL A 224 -11.09 -4.08 23.97
C VAL A 224 -10.55 -5.46 24.33
N SER A 225 -11.26 -6.23 25.18
CA SER A 225 -10.86 -7.57 25.60
C SER A 225 -10.69 -8.57 24.44
N GLY A 226 -11.49 -8.41 23.38
CA GLY A 226 -11.41 -9.23 22.17
C GLY A 226 -10.21 -8.90 21.26
N ILE A 227 -9.42 -7.86 21.57
CA ILE A 227 -8.32 -7.40 20.73
C ILE A 227 -7.02 -8.07 21.16
N HIS A 228 -6.33 -8.62 20.17
CA HIS A 228 -5.00 -9.19 20.31
C HIS A 228 -4.08 -8.50 19.30
N VAL A 229 -2.90 -8.06 19.76
CA VAL A 229 -1.94 -7.32 18.95
C VAL A 229 -0.62 -8.08 18.92
N GLN A 230 -0.08 -8.31 17.73
CA GLN A 230 1.25 -8.89 17.56
C GLN A 230 2.31 -7.89 18.04
N VAL A 231 3.29 -8.35 18.82
CA VAL A 231 4.44 -7.56 19.28
C VAL A 231 5.71 -8.19 18.73
N LYS A 232 6.47 -7.44 17.93
CA LYS A 232 7.87 -7.78 17.64
C LYS A 232 8.76 -7.05 18.64
N LEU A 233 9.21 -7.76 19.68
CA LEU A 233 10.09 -7.21 20.71
C LEU A 233 11.54 -7.52 20.38
N SER A 234 12.40 -6.50 20.43
CA SER A 234 13.85 -6.62 20.21
C SER A 234 14.60 -6.20 21.47
N VAL A 235 15.20 -7.18 22.14
CA VAL A 235 16.01 -6.97 23.35
C VAL A 235 17.44 -6.71 22.92
N VAL A 236 17.94 -5.50 23.16
CA VAL A 236 19.27 -5.08 22.73
C VAL A 236 20.30 -5.49 23.80
N LYS A 237 21.24 -6.34 23.41
CA LYS A 237 22.29 -6.87 24.29
C LYS A 237 23.54 -5.98 24.29
N ASP A 238 23.85 -5.40 23.13
CA ASP A 238 24.96 -4.48 22.98
C ASP A 238 24.60 -3.10 23.55
N LYS A 239 24.99 -2.88 24.81
CA LYS A 239 24.73 -1.62 25.52
C LYS A 239 25.52 -0.45 24.95
N ALA A 240 26.68 -0.69 24.32
CA ALA A 240 27.51 0.38 23.76
C ALA A 240 26.84 0.99 22.51
N ASN A 241 26.21 0.16 21.68
CA ASN A 241 25.55 0.58 20.45
C ASN A 241 24.01 0.65 20.58
N PHE A 242 23.48 0.70 21.80
CA PHE A 242 22.04 0.62 22.05
C PHE A 242 21.24 1.65 21.24
N SER A 243 21.65 2.92 21.30
CA SER A 243 20.95 4.03 20.64
C SER A 243 20.93 3.87 19.12
N ASP A 244 22.04 3.46 18.51
CA ASP A 244 22.16 3.28 17.06
C ASP A 244 21.32 2.09 16.57
N ILE A 245 21.32 0.98 17.32
CA ILE A 245 20.52 -0.20 17.01
C ILE A 245 19.03 0.14 17.09
N VAL A 246 18.59 0.80 18.16
CA VAL A 246 17.20 1.24 18.34
C VAL A 246 16.79 2.18 17.22
N SER A 247 17.64 3.16 16.87
CA SER A 247 17.40 4.11 15.78
C SER A 247 17.20 3.40 14.44
N GLN A 248 18.07 2.44 14.11
CA GLN A 248 17.94 1.64 12.89
C GLN A 248 16.69 0.76 12.90
N ILE A 249 16.37 0.09 14.01
CA ILE A 249 15.13 -0.70 14.14
C ILE A 249 13.91 0.20 13.88
N SER A 250 13.89 1.39 14.49
CA SER A 250 12.84 2.40 14.31
C SER A 250 12.75 2.85 12.85
N GLN A 251 13.87 3.17 12.20
CA GLN A 251 13.93 3.53 10.78
C GLN A 251 13.36 2.42 9.89
N TYR A 252 13.87 1.19 10.00
CA TYR A 252 13.48 0.08 9.13
C TYR A 252 12.03 -0.38 9.34
N ALA A 253 11.53 -0.33 10.58
CA ALA A 253 10.13 -0.61 10.87
C ALA A 253 9.18 0.40 10.21
N ASN A 254 9.65 1.63 9.95
CA ASN A 254 8.88 2.70 9.33
C ASN A 254 9.05 2.83 7.80
N THR A 255 10.02 2.15 7.18
CA THR A 255 10.33 2.29 5.73
C THR A 255 9.43 1.49 4.77
N GLN A 256 8.35 0.85 5.23
CA GLN A 256 7.45 0.13 4.32
C GLN A 256 6.69 1.09 3.39
N ASN A 257 6.72 0.80 2.09
CA ASN A 257 5.99 1.60 1.09
C ASN A 257 4.48 1.49 1.30
N LYS A 258 3.78 2.63 1.25
CA LYS A 258 2.32 2.66 1.27
C LYS A 258 1.75 1.88 0.07
N VAL A 259 0.94 0.86 0.35
CA VAL A 259 0.15 0.15 -0.65
C VAL A 259 -0.97 1.07 -1.15
N SER A 260 -1.09 1.24 -2.46
CA SER A 260 -2.12 2.10 -3.06
C SER A 260 -3.43 1.34 -3.27
N VAL A 261 -4.54 2.07 -3.48
CA VAL A 261 -5.85 1.44 -3.78
C VAL A 261 -5.79 0.61 -5.06
N SER A 262 -5.01 1.05 -6.05
CA SER A 262 -4.81 0.29 -7.27
C SER A 262 -4.06 -1.02 -6.99
N ASP A 263 -3.06 -1.03 -6.11
CA ASP A 263 -2.37 -2.26 -5.70
C ASP A 263 -3.33 -3.27 -5.05
N LEU A 264 -4.20 -2.83 -4.15
CA LEU A 264 -5.19 -3.67 -3.48
C LEU A 264 -6.25 -4.26 -4.42
N SER A 265 -6.60 -3.56 -5.49
CA SER A 265 -7.60 -4.01 -6.47
C SER A 265 -7.03 -4.90 -7.57
N SER A 266 -5.72 -5.16 -7.61
CA SER A 266 -5.04 -5.89 -8.70
C SER A 266 -5.66 -7.24 -9.05
N ASN A 267 -6.25 -7.93 -8.06
CA ASN A 267 -6.82 -9.28 -8.22
C ASN A 267 -8.31 -9.27 -8.60
N ARG A 268 -8.91 -8.12 -8.91
CA ARG A 268 -10.28 -8.08 -9.43
C ARG A 268 -10.37 -8.73 -10.82
N PRO A 269 -11.45 -9.44 -11.16
CA PRO A 269 -11.60 -10.17 -12.43
C PRO A 269 -11.30 -9.32 -13.68
N TYR A 270 -11.80 -8.07 -13.71
CA TYR A 270 -11.53 -7.11 -14.79
C TYR A 270 -10.03 -6.96 -15.08
N HIS A 271 -9.19 -6.84 -14.06
CA HIS A 271 -7.76 -6.61 -14.24
C HIS A 271 -7.00 -7.86 -14.66
N ILE A 272 -7.44 -9.03 -14.21
CA ILE A 272 -6.89 -10.33 -14.63
C ILE A 272 -7.16 -10.53 -16.11
N GLU A 273 -8.39 -10.27 -16.55
CA GLU A 273 -8.77 -10.46 -17.95
C GLU A 273 -8.14 -9.40 -18.87
N MET A 274 -8.04 -8.14 -18.43
CA MET A 274 -7.26 -7.13 -19.17
C MET A 274 -5.79 -7.52 -19.32
N GLU A 275 -5.19 -8.15 -18.31
CA GLU A 275 -3.83 -8.70 -18.44
C GLU A 275 -3.80 -9.80 -19.49
N LYS A 276 -4.69 -10.80 -19.42
CA LYS A 276 -4.78 -11.89 -20.39
C LYS A 276 -4.86 -11.35 -21.82
N LEU A 277 -5.82 -10.46 -22.09
CA LEU A 277 -6.00 -9.82 -23.39
C LEU A 277 -4.74 -9.08 -23.86
N SER A 278 -4.05 -8.39 -22.95
CA SER A 278 -2.80 -7.68 -23.26
C SER A 278 -1.63 -8.60 -23.64
N ARG A 279 -1.64 -9.85 -23.18
CA ARG A 279 -0.65 -10.87 -23.54
C ARG A 279 -1.01 -11.58 -24.83
N THR A 280 -2.30 -11.76 -25.10
CA THR A 280 -2.76 -12.49 -26.29
C THR A 280 -2.78 -11.61 -27.55
N ILE A 281 -3.30 -10.38 -27.44
CA ILE A 281 -3.62 -9.54 -28.60
C ILE A 281 -2.38 -8.83 -29.13
N TRP A 282 -1.99 -9.14 -30.37
CA TRP A 282 -0.97 -8.41 -31.11
C TRP A 282 -1.54 -7.12 -31.70
N ALA A 283 -0.77 -6.04 -31.59
CA ALA A 283 -1.07 -4.80 -32.27
C ALA A 283 -0.99 -5.02 -33.80
N PRO A 284 -1.87 -4.39 -34.58
CA PRO A 284 -1.81 -4.42 -36.04
C PRO A 284 -0.42 -3.98 -36.55
N PRO A 285 0.08 -4.60 -37.64
CA PRO A 285 1.37 -4.25 -38.20
C PRO A 285 1.37 -2.79 -38.68
N ILE A 286 2.43 -2.06 -38.35
CA ILE A 286 2.66 -0.68 -38.78
C ILE A 286 3.71 -0.70 -39.89
N GLU A 287 3.50 0.06 -40.95
CA GLU A 287 4.44 0.18 -42.06
C GLU A 287 5.83 0.61 -41.57
N GLY A 288 6.88 -0.07 -42.06
CA GLY A 288 8.26 0.14 -41.62
C GLY A 288 8.68 -0.62 -40.35
N ARG A 289 7.80 -1.41 -39.71
CA ARG A 289 8.18 -2.35 -38.64
C ARG A 289 7.97 -3.80 -39.06
N ALA A 290 9.07 -4.56 -39.09
CA ALA A 290 9.03 -6.00 -39.37
C ALA A 290 8.46 -6.85 -38.21
N ILE A 291 8.57 -6.35 -36.97
CA ILE A 291 8.18 -7.10 -35.76
C ILE A 291 6.83 -6.57 -35.26
N GLN A 292 5.86 -7.47 -35.10
CA GLN A 292 4.60 -7.16 -34.41
C GLN A 292 4.86 -6.88 -32.94
N THR A 293 4.09 -5.95 -32.36
CA THR A 293 4.24 -5.54 -30.96
C THR A 293 2.96 -5.80 -30.17
N ARG A 294 3.04 -5.71 -28.84
CA ARG A 294 1.88 -5.82 -27.95
C ARG A 294 1.80 -4.64 -27.00
N TRP A 295 0.56 -4.31 -26.64
CA TRP A 295 0.29 -3.38 -25.54
C TRP A 295 0.35 -4.13 -24.23
N PHE A 296 1.32 -3.81 -23.38
CA PHE A 296 1.58 -4.52 -22.14
C PHE A 296 0.83 -3.84 -20.98
N TYR A 297 -0.15 -4.55 -20.42
CA TYR A 297 -0.83 -4.09 -19.22
C TYR A 297 -0.02 -4.42 -17.96
N ASP A 298 0.35 -3.39 -17.18
CA ASP A 298 1.08 -3.52 -15.90
C ASP A 298 0.07 -3.63 -14.75
N ARG A 299 -0.50 -4.84 -14.56
CA ARG A 299 -1.56 -5.09 -13.57
C ARG A 299 -1.06 -4.89 -12.14
N ALA A 300 0.14 -5.37 -11.85
CA ALA A 300 0.84 -5.16 -10.58
C ALA A 300 2.07 -4.29 -10.85
N ARG A 301 2.35 -3.34 -9.94
CA ARG A 301 3.43 -2.37 -10.14
C ARG A 301 4.76 -3.08 -10.38
N GLY A 302 5.40 -2.82 -11.52
CA GLY A 302 6.70 -3.39 -11.86
C GLY A 302 6.64 -4.75 -12.54
N GLN A 303 5.44 -5.24 -12.89
CA GLN A 303 5.25 -6.49 -13.62
C GLN A 303 5.95 -6.47 -14.99
N TYR A 304 5.96 -5.34 -15.71
CA TYR A 304 6.73 -5.18 -16.94
C TYR A 304 8.23 -5.37 -16.72
N LYS A 305 8.79 -4.76 -15.66
CA LYS A 305 10.21 -4.90 -15.31
C LYS A 305 10.55 -6.35 -14.97
N ASN A 306 9.68 -7.02 -14.23
CA ASN A 306 9.85 -8.43 -13.87
C ASN A 306 9.76 -9.34 -15.10
N ALA A 307 8.80 -9.11 -16.01
CA ALA A 307 8.68 -9.84 -17.26
C ALA A 307 9.93 -9.67 -18.15
N ARG A 308 10.41 -8.42 -18.27
CA ARG A 308 11.66 -8.09 -18.98
C ARG A 308 12.88 -8.79 -18.37
N ASN A 309 12.98 -8.86 -17.04
CA ASN A 309 14.06 -9.55 -16.35
C ASN A 309 13.94 -11.08 -16.44
N LYS A 310 12.73 -11.63 -16.56
CA LYS A 310 12.47 -13.08 -16.74
C LYS A 310 13.00 -13.60 -18.08
N GLU A 311 13.12 -12.75 -19.10
CA GLU A 311 13.78 -13.12 -20.36
C GLU A 311 15.31 -13.19 -20.24
N GLY A 312 15.88 -12.59 -19.20
CA GLY A 312 17.30 -12.64 -18.87
C GLY A 312 17.92 -11.25 -18.65
N PHE A 313 19.14 -11.24 -18.11
CA PHE A 313 19.83 -10.01 -17.73
C PHE A 313 20.71 -9.41 -18.83
N SER A 314 20.93 -10.13 -19.95
CA SER A 314 21.75 -9.62 -21.05
C SER A 314 21.02 -8.54 -21.86
N LYS A 315 21.75 -7.54 -22.35
CA LYS A 315 21.18 -6.45 -23.16
C LYS A 315 20.49 -6.97 -24.42
N ALA A 316 21.02 -8.00 -25.07
CA ALA A 316 20.43 -8.58 -26.27
C ALA A 316 19.03 -9.16 -26.02
N LYS A 317 18.86 -9.96 -24.96
CA LYS A 317 17.55 -10.54 -24.60
C LYS A 317 16.55 -9.49 -24.16
N GLN A 318 17.01 -8.53 -23.37
CA GLN A 318 16.18 -7.40 -22.97
C GLN A 318 15.73 -6.55 -24.17
N ASN A 319 16.60 -6.32 -25.15
CA ASN A 319 16.25 -5.62 -26.39
C ASN A 319 15.24 -6.41 -27.23
N ALA A 320 15.38 -7.75 -27.31
CA ALA A 320 14.41 -8.60 -27.98
C ALA A 320 13.01 -8.52 -27.33
N PHE A 321 12.96 -8.49 -26.00
CA PHE A 321 11.72 -8.24 -25.26
C PHE A 321 11.15 -6.85 -25.55
N ASP A 322 11.99 -5.82 -25.48
CA ASP A 322 11.62 -4.42 -25.69
C ASP A 322 11.14 -4.16 -27.15
N LEU A 323 11.61 -4.95 -28.13
CA LEU A 323 11.13 -4.91 -29.52
C LEU A 323 9.68 -5.41 -29.65
N LYS A 324 9.31 -6.48 -28.94
CA LYS A 324 7.94 -7.03 -28.93
C LYS A 324 7.01 -6.28 -27.97
N ASN A 325 7.55 -5.72 -26.89
CA ASN A 325 6.81 -5.05 -25.82
C ASN A 325 7.42 -3.66 -25.57
N PRO A 326 7.29 -2.71 -26.51
CA PRO A 326 7.93 -1.41 -26.39
C PRO A 326 7.34 -0.62 -25.21
N LYS A 327 8.20 0.12 -24.50
CA LYS A 327 7.79 0.96 -23.35
C LYS A 327 6.67 1.95 -23.70
N SER A 328 6.61 2.41 -24.95
CA SER A 328 5.55 3.29 -25.45
C SER A 328 4.18 2.62 -25.57
N GLN A 329 4.08 1.31 -25.38
CA GLN A 329 2.84 0.52 -25.36
C GLN A 329 2.60 -0.15 -23.99
N VAL A 330 3.32 0.26 -22.95
CA VAL A 330 3.05 -0.14 -21.56
C VAL A 330 2.06 0.81 -20.93
N PHE A 331 1.09 0.30 -20.17
CA PHE A 331 0.08 1.11 -19.48
C PHE A 331 -0.38 0.45 -18.17
N SER A 332 -0.73 1.26 -17.17
CA SER A 332 -1.15 0.80 -15.84
C SER A 332 -2.67 0.84 -15.62
N LYS A 333 -3.13 0.38 -14.45
CA LYS A 333 -4.52 0.52 -13.96
C LYS A 333 -5.00 1.98 -13.95
N GLU A 334 -4.16 2.89 -13.50
CA GLU A 334 -4.44 4.32 -13.43
C GLU A 334 -4.51 4.94 -14.81
N ASP A 335 -3.65 4.49 -15.74
CA ASP A 335 -3.71 4.89 -17.14
C ASP A 335 -5.04 4.49 -17.78
N VAL A 336 -5.49 3.24 -17.57
CA VAL A 336 -6.81 2.78 -18.04
C VAL A 336 -7.92 3.71 -17.55
N ALA A 337 -7.93 4.03 -16.26
CA ALA A 337 -8.90 4.97 -15.69
C ALA A 337 -8.78 6.37 -16.32
N LYS A 338 -7.56 6.85 -16.60
CA LYS A 338 -7.33 8.15 -17.25
C LYS A 338 -7.90 8.16 -18.67
N TYR A 339 -7.62 7.14 -19.46
CA TYR A 339 -8.05 7.04 -20.85
C TYR A 339 -9.56 6.92 -20.98
N ILE A 340 -10.18 6.06 -20.16
CA ILE A 340 -11.63 5.84 -20.21
C ILE A 340 -12.38 7.06 -19.67
N ASN A 341 -12.04 7.57 -18.47
CA ASN A 341 -12.77 8.67 -17.86
C ASN A 341 -12.58 10.03 -18.58
N SER A 342 -11.54 10.17 -19.41
CA SER A 342 -11.40 11.34 -20.29
C SER A 342 -12.27 11.25 -21.53
N TYR A 343 -12.69 10.04 -21.92
CA TYR A 343 -13.44 9.81 -23.14
C TYR A 343 -14.96 9.78 -22.93
N GLN A 344 -15.45 9.62 -21.70
CA GLN A 344 -16.89 9.48 -21.44
C GLN A 344 -17.35 10.14 -20.15
N GLU A 345 -18.62 10.53 -20.14
CA GLU A 345 -19.33 11.06 -18.98
C GLU A 345 -20.28 10.01 -18.43
N ILE A 346 -20.42 9.98 -17.09
CA ILE A 346 -21.47 9.21 -16.41
C ILE A 346 -22.19 10.17 -15.48
N ILE A 347 -23.49 10.28 -15.65
CA ILE A 347 -24.37 11.16 -14.89
C ILE A 347 -25.41 10.29 -14.20
N GLU A 348 -25.58 10.48 -12.90
CA GLU A 348 -26.65 9.84 -12.12
C GLU A 348 -27.46 10.95 -11.43
N GLY A 349 -28.73 11.07 -11.82
CA GLY A 349 -29.57 12.20 -11.42
C GLY A 349 -28.99 13.53 -11.89
N LYS A 350 -28.68 14.42 -10.94
CA LYS A 350 -28.12 15.76 -11.20
C LYS A 350 -26.59 15.85 -11.08
N LYS A 351 -25.92 14.74 -10.76
CA LYS A 351 -24.49 14.75 -10.42
C LYS A 351 -23.67 14.00 -11.46
N MET A 352 -22.59 14.61 -11.92
CA MET A 352 -21.60 13.92 -12.74
C MET A 352 -20.70 13.04 -11.85
N LEU A 353 -20.67 11.75 -12.14
CA LEU A 353 -19.88 10.75 -11.44
C LEU A 353 -18.53 10.50 -12.13
N VAL A 354 -18.51 10.64 -13.45
CA VAL A 354 -17.32 10.55 -14.30
C VAL A 354 -17.32 11.70 -15.30
N GLY A 355 -16.18 12.36 -15.43
CA GLY A 355 -15.93 13.43 -16.39
C GLY A 355 -14.50 13.95 -16.25
N PRO A 356 -14.07 14.90 -17.10
CA PRO A 356 -12.68 15.35 -17.17
C PRO A 356 -12.21 16.00 -15.85
N HIS A 357 -13.12 16.65 -15.12
CA HIS A 357 -12.82 17.25 -13.82
C HIS A 357 -12.38 16.23 -12.75
N TYR A 358 -12.79 14.94 -12.85
CA TYR A 358 -12.26 13.88 -11.98
C TYR A 358 -10.87 13.41 -12.39
N VAL A 359 -10.58 13.40 -13.69
CA VAL A 359 -9.25 13.05 -14.21
C VAL A 359 -8.21 14.05 -13.69
N VAL A 360 -8.55 15.34 -13.70
CA VAL A 360 -7.70 16.44 -13.21
C VAL A 360 -7.47 16.40 -11.68
N ARG A 361 -8.29 15.66 -10.91
CA ARG A 361 -8.07 15.45 -9.46
C ARG A 361 -6.89 14.52 -9.15
N GLY A 362 -6.27 13.92 -10.17
CA GLY A 362 -5.08 13.09 -10.08
C GLY A 362 -5.36 11.59 -10.11
N ASN A 363 -4.33 10.80 -10.44
CA ASN A 363 -4.43 9.39 -10.78
C ASN A 363 -5.19 8.53 -9.75
N GLN A 364 -4.88 8.67 -8.44
CA GLN A 364 -5.53 7.85 -7.41
C GLN A 364 -7.02 8.16 -7.27
N LYS A 365 -7.41 9.44 -7.26
CA LYS A 365 -8.83 9.84 -7.15
C LYS A 365 -9.60 9.44 -8.40
N ASN A 366 -9.01 9.64 -9.58
CA ASN A 366 -9.62 9.23 -10.85
C ASN A 366 -9.80 7.70 -10.92
N TYR A 367 -8.80 6.94 -10.49
CA TYR A 367 -8.87 5.48 -10.47
C TYR A 367 -9.99 4.96 -9.56
N VAL A 368 -10.13 5.51 -8.35
CA VAL A 368 -11.25 5.16 -7.45
C VAL A 368 -12.60 5.41 -8.12
N GLN A 369 -12.77 6.53 -8.83
CA GLN A 369 -14.01 6.82 -9.55
C GLN A 369 -14.27 5.88 -10.70
N PHE A 370 -13.23 5.53 -11.46
CA PHE A 370 -13.33 4.49 -12.49
C PHE A 370 -13.81 3.16 -11.90
N MET A 371 -13.21 2.72 -10.79
CA MET A 371 -13.56 1.44 -10.15
C MET A 371 -15.00 1.39 -9.64
N ASN A 372 -15.54 2.52 -9.17
CA ASN A 372 -16.86 2.58 -8.58
C ASN A 372 -17.98 2.74 -9.62
N HIS A 373 -17.73 3.49 -10.68
CA HIS A 373 -18.79 3.94 -11.59
C HIS A 373 -18.62 3.50 -13.04
N ASN A 374 -17.41 3.07 -13.42
CA ASN A 374 -17.05 2.89 -14.83
C ASN A 374 -16.35 1.57 -15.16
N LEU A 375 -16.28 0.67 -14.18
CA LEU A 375 -15.72 -0.65 -14.34
C LEU A 375 -16.74 -1.55 -15.04
N VAL A 376 -16.42 -2.02 -16.26
CA VAL A 376 -17.29 -2.96 -16.97
C VAL A 376 -17.24 -4.34 -16.33
N LYS A 377 -18.37 -5.07 -16.40
CA LYS A 377 -18.47 -6.43 -15.84
C LYS A 377 -17.72 -7.48 -16.66
N LYS A 378 -17.72 -7.34 -17.98
CA LYS A 378 -17.08 -8.27 -18.92
C LYS A 378 -16.15 -7.50 -19.83
N THR A 379 -14.88 -7.89 -19.82
CA THR A 379 -13.84 -7.41 -20.74
C THR A 379 -13.65 -8.43 -21.84
N ASP A 380 -13.74 -8.00 -23.09
CA ASP A 380 -13.46 -8.83 -24.27
C ASP A 380 -12.42 -8.14 -25.17
N SER A 381 -12.05 -8.80 -26.26
CA SER A 381 -11.08 -8.28 -27.22
C SER A 381 -11.48 -6.91 -27.78
N ILE A 382 -12.75 -6.68 -28.12
CA ILE A 382 -13.22 -5.40 -28.64
C ILE A 382 -13.07 -4.30 -27.58
N TYR A 383 -13.44 -4.58 -26.34
CA TYR A 383 -13.25 -3.64 -25.25
C TYR A 383 -11.76 -3.31 -25.03
N PHE A 384 -10.88 -4.31 -25.11
CA PHE A 384 -9.43 -4.09 -25.02
C PHE A 384 -8.94 -3.18 -26.16
N GLU A 385 -9.32 -3.46 -27.41
CA GLU A 385 -8.98 -2.61 -28.56
C GLU A 385 -9.46 -1.16 -28.37
N ASP A 386 -10.67 -0.96 -27.84
CA ASP A 386 -11.21 0.37 -27.57
C ASP A 386 -10.46 1.10 -26.46
N VAL A 387 -10.01 0.39 -25.42
CA VAL A 387 -9.16 0.95 -24.37
C VAL A 387 -7.82 1.39 -24.96
N ILE A 388 -7.22 0.59 -25.84
CA ILE A 388 -5.97 0.96 -26.50
C ILE A 388 -6.16 2.13 -27.48
N ALA A 389 -7.24 2.16 -28.24
CA ALA A 389 -7.56 3.31 -29.11
C ALA A 389 -7.66 4.61 -28.30
N LYS A 390 -8.33 4.56 -27.14
CA LYS A 390 -8.38 5.68 -26.19
C LYS A 390 -6.99 6.03 -25.62
N ALA A 391 -6.14 5.03 -25.37
CA ALA A 391 -4.75 5.25 -24.95
C ALA A 391 -3.93 5.97 -26.02
N ILE A 392 -4.05 5.57 -27.29
CA ILE A 392 -3.40 6.20 -28.44
C ILE A 392 -3.88 7.64 -28.58
N LEU A 393 -5.20 7.87 -28.56
CA LEU A 393 -5.80 9.20 -28.61
C LEU A 393 -5.25 10.09 -27.49
N PHE A 394 -5.22 9.59 -26.25
CA PHE A 394 -4.72 10.33 -25.10
C PHE A 394 -3.24 10.70 -25.24
N ARG A 395 -2.39 9.72 -25.56
CA ARG A 395 -0.93 9.93 -25.70
C ARG A 395 -0.60 10.83 -26.88
N ALA A 396 -1.33 10.71 -27.99
CA ALA A 396 -1.15 11.60 -29.14
C ALA A 396 -1.55 13.04 -28.81
N THR A 397 -2.63 13.23 -28.03
CA THR A 397 -3.04 14.54 -27.53
C THR A 397 -1.99 15.13 -26.57
N GLU A 398 -1.45 14.34 -25.62
CA GLU A 398 -0.34 14.78 -24.75
C GLU A 398 0.90 15.17 -25.56
N LYS A 399 1.22 14.41 -26.61
CA LYS A 399 2.35 14.72 -27.50
C LYS A 399 2.10 15.98 -28.31
N ALA A 400 0.88 16.18 -28.81
CA ALA A 400 0.50 17.38 -29.56
C ALA A 400 0.56 18.64 -28.68
N TYR A 401 0.25 18.54 -27.38
CA TYR A 401 0.40 19.66 -26.45
C TYR A 401 1.83 20.21 -26.39
N GLY A 402 2.83 19.34 -26.60
CA GLY A 402 4.24 19.70 -26.64
C GLY A 402 4.93 19.73 -25.27
N VAL A 403 6.21 20.11 -25.31
CA VAL A 403 7.09 20.33 -24.16
C VAL A 403 7.75 21.70 -24.30
N LYS A 404 8.10 22.36 -23.19
CA LYS A 404 8.75 23.68 -23.23
C LYS A 404 10.03 23.64 -24.08
N PRO A 405 10.32 24.69 -24.88
CA PRO A 405 9.59 25.97 -24.98
C PRO A 405 8.38 25.95 -25.94
N ASN A 406 8.14 24.85 -26.66
CA ASN A 406 7.14 24.74 -27.73
C ASN A 406 5.79 24.17 -27.26
N SER A 407 5.52 24.16 -25.95
CA SER A 407 4.23 23.71 -25.43
C SER A 407 3.16 24.79 -25.60
N ILE A 408 1.88 24.37 -25.65
CA ILE A 408 0.74 25.31 -25.66
C ILE A 408 0.75 26.19 -24.39
N GLY A 409 1.19 25.63 -23.26
CA GLY A 409 1.39 26.33 -22.00
C GLY A 409 1.82 25.36 -20.90
N ASP A 410 1.26 25.54 -19.69
CA ASP A 410 1.67 24.81 -18.47
C ASP A 410 0.58 23.90 -17.88
N MET A 411 -0.56 23.78 -18.57
CA MET A 411 -1.76 23.11 -18.07
C MET A 411 -2.07 21.79 -18.79
N ARG A 412 -1.06 21.08 -19.32
CA ARG A 412 -1.23 19.81 -20.06
C ARG A 412 -2.16 18.81 -19.35
N TYR A 413 -2.01 18.66 -18.04
CA TYR A 413 -2.78 17.71 -17.25
C TYR A 413 -4.27 18.08 -17.13
N ILE A 414 -4.64 19.33 -17.46
CA ILE A 414 -6.01 19.85 -17.51
C ILE A 414 -6.52 19.81 -18.95
N THR A 415 -5.79 20.41 -19.88
CA THR A 415 -6.25 20.65 -21.25
C THR A 415 -6.45 19.37 -22.04
N VAL A 416 -5.58 18.37 -21.86
CA VAL A 416 -5.69 17.07 -22.55
C VAL A 416 -7.00 16.35 -22.21
N PRO A 417 -7.30 16.02 -20.93
CA PRO A 417 -8.54 15.32 -20.61
C PRO A 417 -9.79 16.14 -20.97
N TYR A 418 -9.76 17.46 -20.78
CA TYR A 418 -10.87 18.34 -21.17
C TYR A 418 -11.11 18.37 -22.68
N SER A 419 -10.04 18.41 -23.49
CA SER A 419 -10.17 18.45 -24.96
C SER A 419 -10.69 17.14 -25.52
N ILE A 420 -10.24 16.00 -24.98
CA ILE A 420 -10.76 14.68 -25.35
C ILE A 420 -12.23 14.55 -24.95
N ALA A 421 -12.60 14.96 -23.74
CA ALA A 421 -14.00 14.94 -23.29
C ALA A 421 -14.88 15.84 -24.18
N TYR A 422 -14.38 17.03 -24.54
CA TYR A 422 -15.11 17.95 -25.43
C TYR A 422 -15.25 17.40 -26.83
N LEU A 423 -14.21 16.76 -27.38
CA LEU A 423 -14.30 16.05 -28.65
C LEU A 423 -15.38 14.96 -28.60
N THR A 424 -15.42 14.13 -27.55
CA THR A 424 -16.49 13.13 -27.41
C THR A 424 -17.87 13.79 -27.32
N PHE A 425 -18.00 14.88 -26.56
CA PHE A 425 -19.25 15.61 -26.40
C PHE A 425 -19.82 16.10 -27.74
N ILE A 426 -19.01 16.80 -28.54
CA ILE A 426 -19.45 17.35 -29.84
C ILE A 426 -19.67 16.26 -30.89
N THR A 427 -18.92 15.17 -30.85
CA THR A 427 -19.07 14.04 -31.78
C THR A 427 -20.14 13.04 -31.34
N LYS A 428 -20.73 13.24 -30.16
CA LYS A 428 -21.64 12.29 -29.51
C LYS A 428 -21.04 10.88 -29.39
N GLY A 429 -19.73 10.79 -29.18
CA GLY A 429 -18.98 9.54 -29.05
C GLY A 429 -18.82 8.73 -30.34
N LYS A 430 -19.08 9.33 -31.52
CA LYS A 430 -19.03 8.64 -32.82
C LYS A 430 -17.65 8.59 -33.48
N LEU A 431 -16.59 8.88 -32.75
CA LEU A 431 -15.22 8.69 -33.24
C LEU A 431 -14.97 7.18 -33.47
N ASP A 432 -14.31 6.84 -34.56
CA ASP A 432 -14.02 5.45 -34.92
C ASP A 432 -12.77 4.94 -34.19
N LEU A 433 -12.99 4.37 -33.02
CA LEU A 433 -11.93 3.75 -32.22
C LEU A 433 -11.26 2.57 -32.92
N TYR A 434 -11.96 1.89 -33.85
CA TYR A 434 -11.36 0.77 -34.58
C TYR A 434 -10.32 1.26 -35.58
N LYS A 435 -10.61 2.33 -36.32
CA LYS A 435 -9.63 2.97 -37.21
C LYS A 435 -8.36 3.36 -36.46
N ILE A 436 -8.50 3.97 -35.27
CA ILE A 436 -7.36 4.35 -34.41
C ILE A 436 -6.56 3.12 -33.97
N TRP A 437 -7.24 2.04 -33.54
CA TRP A 437 -6.59 0.78 -33.20
C TRP A 437 -5.86 0.17 -34.42
N LYS A 438 -6.48 0.13 -35.60
CA LYS A 438 -5.87 -0.41 -36.82
C LYS A 438 -4.65 0.39 -37.27
N ALA A 439 -4.71 1.71 -37.19
CA ALA A 439 -3.62 2.59 -37.57
C ALA A 439 -2.53 2.72 -36.50
N GLN A 440 -2.81 2.28 -35.25
CA GLN A 440 -1.94 2.48 -34.08
C GLN A 440 -1.52 3.95 -33.87
N SER A 441 -2.31 4.88 -34.40
CA SER A 441 -2.07 6.32 -34.46
C SER A 441 -3.38 7.05 -34.71
N ILE A 442 -3.35 8.39 -34.57
CA ILE A 442 -4.46 9.26 -34.99
C ILE A 442 -4.10 9.96 -36.31
N SER A 443 -5.10 10.34 -37.09
CA SER A 443 -4.92 11.14 -38.31
C SER A 443 -4.27 12.50 -38.00
N ARG A 444 -3.72 13.13 -39.05
CA ARG A 444 -3.13 14.46 -38.93
C ARG A 444 -4.21 15.49 -38.60
N GLU A 445 -5.36 15.37 -39.23
CA GLU A 445 -6.53 16.22 -39.11
C GLU A 445 -7.07 16.17 -37.67
N LEU A 446 -7.23 14.97 -37.10
CA LEU A 446 -7.65 14.80 -35.72
C LEU A 446 -6.63 15.38 -34.74
N LYS A 447 -5.34 15.20 -35.00
CA LYS A 447 -4.28 15.78 -34.18
C LYS A 447 -4.31 17.31 -34.20
N ASP A 448 -4.49 17.91 -35.37
CA ASP A 448 -4.53 19.37 -35.55
C ASP A 448 -5.78 19.97 -34.89
N LEU A 449 -6.93 19.28 -34.99
CA LEU A 449 -8.16 19.65 -34.29
C LEU A 449 -8.00 19.59 -32.76
N LEU A 450 -7.40 18.51 -32.23
CA LEU A 450 -7.11 18.37 -30.80
C LEU A 450 -6.13 19.45 -30.30
N PHE A 451 -5.13 19.82 -31.11
CA PHE A 451 -4.22 20.91 -30.80
C PHE A 451 -4.97 22.24 -30.63
N LYS A 452 -5.83 22.59 -31.58
CA LYS A 452 -6.68 23.80 -31.51
C LYS A 452 -7.63 23.77 -30.32
N LEU A 453 -8.26 22.62 -30.03
CA LEU A 453 -9.11 22.44 -28.85
C LEU A 453 -8.32 22.72 -27.57
N MET A 454 -7.12 22.17 -27.43
CA MET A 454 -6.29 22.40 -26.24
C MET A 454 -5.92 23.88 -26.07
N GLN A 455 -5.63 24.61 -27.15
CA GLN A 455 -5.38 26.06 -27.10
C GLN A 455 -6.61 26.84 -26.60
N GLN A 456 -7.80 26.49 -27.10
CA GLN A 456 -9.04 27.14 -26.67
C GLN A 456 -9.42 26.80 -25.23
N VAL A 457 -9.24 25.54 -24.81
CA VAL A 457 -9.45 25.12 -23.43
C VAL A 457 -8.46 25.82 -22.49
N GLU A 458 -7.18 25.93 -22.86
CA GLU A 458 -6.18 26.67 -22.09
C GLU A 458 -6.61 28.13 -21.88
N ASN A 459 -7.06 28.79 -22.94
CA ASN A 459 -7.56 30.17 -22.88
C ASN A 459 -8.85 30.29 -22.05
N PHE A 460 -9.76 29.33 -22.15
CA PHE A 460 -10.98 29.28 -21.35
C PHE A 460 -10.66 29.19 -19.86
N ILE A 461 -9.75 28.30 -19.46
CA ILE A 461 -9.35 28.13 -18.06
C ILE A 461 -8.67 29.40 -17.52
N LYS A 462 -7.78 30.03 -18.33
CA LYS A 462 -7.12 31.29 -17.95
C LYS A 462 -8.10 32.44 -17.70
N LYS A 463 -9.15 32.53 -18.51
CA LYS A 463 -10.15 33.62 -18.42
C LYS A 463 -11.20 33.41 -17.31
N ASN A 464 -11.59 32.16 -17.06
CA ASN A 464 -12.77 31.86 -16.24
C ASN A 464 -12.42 31.31 -14.84
N ALA A 465 -11.15 31.28 -14.44
CA ALA A 465 -10.76 30.92 -13.08
C ALA A 465 -11.00 32.10 -12.12
N PRO A 466 -12.01 32.03 -11.21
CA PRO A 466 -12.44 33.18 -10.41
C PRO A 466 -11.50 33.42 -9.22
N GLY A 467 -10.30 33.97 -9.47
CA GLY A 467 -9.27 34.19 -8.45
C GLY A 467 -8.68 32.91 -7.83
N SER A 468 -9.14 31.74 -8.28
CA SER A 468 -8.64 30.42 -7.86
C SER A 468 -7.48 29.98 -8.75
N LEU A 469 -6.55 29.18 -8.20
CA LEU A 469 -5.55 28.49 -9.01
C LEU A 469 -6.23 27.66 -10.11
N TYR A 470 -5.70 27.71 -11.34
CA TYR A 470 -6.29 27.05 -12.51
C TYR A 470 -6.61 25.57 -12.27
N GLY A 471 -5.73 24.87 -11.55
CA GLY A 471 -5.90 23.47 -11.20
C GLY A 471 -7.04 23.21 -10.21
N GLU A 472 -7.34 24.11 -9.27
CA GLU A 472 -8.46 23.94 -8.34
C GLU A 472 -9.79 24.24 -9.02
N TRP A 473 -9.82 25.22 -9.92
CA TRP A 473 -11.00 25.49 -10.75
C TRP A 473 -11.34 24.30 -11.65
N ALA A 474 -10.36 23.74 -12.37
CA ALA A 474 -10.54 22.60 -13.25
C ALA A 474 -10.93 21.28 -12.55
N LYS A 475 -10.87 21.20 -11.21
CA LYS A 475 -11.37 20.05 -10.45
C LYS A 475 -12.87 20.12 -10.14
N ARG A 476 -13.48 21.27 -10.39
CA ARG A 476 -14.91 21.53 -10.13
C ARG A 476 -15.76 21.12 -11.33
N GLU A 477 -16.94 20.58 -11.05
CA GLU A 477 -17.89 20.13 -12.08
C GLU A 477 -18.39 21.32 -12.90
N GLU A 478 -18.59 22.47 -12.25
CA GLU A 478 -19.02 23.73 -12.85
C GLU A 478 -18.09 24.20 -13.97
N CYS A 479 -16.77 23.97 -13.82
CA CYS A 479 -15.80 24.31 -14.87
C CYS A 479 -16.07 23.54 -16.17
N TRP A 480 -16.42 22.26 -16.05
CA TRP A 480 -16.74 21.42 -17.21
C TRP A 480 -18.08 21.80 -17.83
N GLU A 481 -19.10 22.03 -16.99
CA GLU A 481 -20.43 22.46 -17.46
C GLU A 481 -20.39 23.81 -18.18
N GLN A 482 -19.56 24.75 -17.72
CA GLN A 482 -19.39 26.03 -18.42
C GLN A 482 -18.68 25.86 -19.77
N LEU A 483 -17.67 25.00 -19.86
CA LEU A 483 -17.00 24.74 -21.13
C LEU A 483 -17.95 24.10 -22.15
N LYS A 484 -18.81 23.15 -21.75
CA LYS A 484 -19.81 22.53 -22.63
C LYS A 484 -20.79 23.54 -23.24
N LYS A 485 -21.09 24.63 -22.54
CA LYS A 485 -21.97 25.70 -23.03
C LYS A 485 -21.30 26.62 -24.05
N LEU A 486 -19.97 26.61 -24.11
CA LEU A 486 -19.20 27.41 -25.04
C LEU A 486 -19.17 26.72 -26.41
N LYS A 487 -19.46 27.48 -27.48
CA LYS A 487 -19.23 27.03 -28.85
C LYS A 487 -17.78 27.35 -29.23
N LEU A 488 -16.91 26.34 -29.17
CA LEU A 488 -15.52 26.47 -29.59
C LEU A 488 -15.43 26.60 -31.12
N ASP A 489 -14.40 27.31 -31.59
CA ASP A 489 -14.13 27.49 -33.01
C ASP A 489 -13.38 26.27 -33.55
N ILE A 490 -14.14 25.29 -34.06
CA ILE A 490 -13.62 24.01 -34.52
C ILE A 490 -14.31 23.57 -35.81
N ASP A 491 -13.49 23.04 -36.72
CA ASP A 491 -13.95 22.44 -37.96
C ASP A 491 -14.12 20.92 -37.76
N ILE A 492 -15.31 20.51 -37.34
CA ILE A 492 -15.63 19.09 -37.13
C ILE A 492 -15.63 18.31 -38.45
N ASP A 493 -15.92 18.96 -39.57
CA ASP A 493 -15.95 18.30 -40.88
C ASP A 493 -14.55 17.86 -41.32
N SER A 494 -13.49 18.52 -40.86
CA SER A 494 -12.09 18.11 -41.09
C SER A 494 -11.77 16.69 -40.61
N ILE A 495 -12.48 16.17 -39.60
CA ILE A 495 -12.26 14.82 -39.03
C ILE A 495 -13.31 13.81 -39.50
N ARG A 496 -14.10 14.12 -40.54
CA ARG A 496 -15.18 13.22 -41.02
C ARG A 496 -14.68 11.81 -41.36
N VAL A 497 -13.43 11.68 -41.82
CA VAL A 497 -12.79 10.40 -42.13
C VAL A 497 -12.51 9.54 -40.89
N ASP A 498 -12.31 10.18 -39.73
CA ASP A 498 -12.07 9.54 -38.43
C ASP A 498 -13.38 9.14 -37.72
N MET A 499 -14.53 9.54 -38.26
CA MET A 499 -15.84 9.21 -37.71
C MET A 499 -16.28 7.79 -38.14
N GLN A 500 -17.13 7.19 -37.31
CA GLN A 500 -17.73 5.89 -37.61
C GLN A 500 -18.62 5.98 -38.87
N ASP A 501 -18.49 4.99 -39.75
CA ASP A 501 -19.46 4.73 -40.81
C ASP A 501 -20.35 3.53 -40.45
N SER A 502 -21.41 3.30 -41.22
CA SER A 502 -22.34 2.18 -40.98
C SER A 502 -21.69 0.79 -41.12
N LYS A 503 -20.47 0.68 -41.64
CA LYS A 503 -19.71 -0.57 -41.86
C LYS A 503 -18.55 -0.76 -40.86
N SER A 504 -18.10 0.28 -40.14
CA SER A 504 -16.96 0.20 -39.21
C SER A 504 -17.12 -0.87 -38.13
N ASN A 505 -18.34 -1.05 -37.58
CA ASN A 505 -18.58 -2.01 -36.50
C ASN A 505 -18.76 -3.47 -36.98
N SER A 506 -19.10 -3.72 -38.25
CA SER A 506 -19.33 -5.08 -38.75
C SER A 506 -18.05 -5.86 -39.07
N GLN A 507 -16.88 -5.21 -39.04
CA GLN A 507 -15.59 -5.82 -39.32
C GLN A 507 -14.90 -6.43 -38.08
N ARG A 508 -15.35 -6.08 -36.87
CA ARG A 508 -14.72 -6.55 -35.63
C ARG A 508 -15.21 -7.94 -35.25
N LYS A 509 -14.29 -8.91 -35.23
CA LYS A 509 -14.56 -10.25 -34.67
C LYS A 509 -14.08 -10.31 -33.23
N LYS A 510 -14.94 -10.79 -32.34
CA LYS A 510 -14.52 -11.14 -30.99
C LYS A 510 -13.61 -12.36 -31.08
N ILE A 511 -12.40 -12.24 -30.57
CA ILE A 511 -11.52 -13.39 -30.32
C ILE A 511 -12.23 -14.29 -29.30
N THR A 512 -12.40 -15.57 -29.66
CA THR A 512 -12.99 -16.56 -28.74
C THR A 512 -11.98 -16.96 -27.67
N GLU A 513 -12.45 -17.53 -26.55
CA GLU A 513 -11.54 -18.05 -25.51
C GLU A 513 -10.60 -19.11 -26.07
N GLU A 514 -11.08 -19.96 -26.98
CA GLU A 514 -10.29 -20.99 -27.67
C GLU A 514 -9.17 -20.39 -28.54
N GLU A 515 -9.44 -19.32 -29.29
CA GLU A 515 -8.42 -18.64 -30.11
C GLU A 515 -7.36 -17.94 -29.25
N SER A 516 -7.77 -17.39 -28.11
CA SER A 516 -6.87 -16.77 -27.14
C SER A 516 -5.94 -17.80 -26.50
N GLU A 517 -6.51 -18.92 -26.05
CA GLU A 517 -5.75 -20.04 -25.52
C GLU A 517 -4.78 -20.58 -26.56
N ALA A 518 -5.23 -20.87 -27.78
CA ALA A 518 -4.38 -21.36 -28.86
C ALA A 518 -3.17 -20.44 -29.15
N SER A 519 -3.38 -19.11 -29.12
CA SER A 519 -2.32 -18.12 -29.29
C SER A 519 -1.31 -18.15 -28.14
N GLN A 520 -1.77 -18.28 -26.90
CA GLN A 520 -0.92 -18.41 -25.72
C GLN A 520 -0.13 -19.73 -25.75
N ILE A 521 -0.78 -20.85 -26.12
CA ILE A 521 -0.11 -22.16 -26.29
C ILE A 521 1.02 -22.03 -27.31
N LYS A 522 0.76 -21.38 -28.44
CA LYS A 522 1.75 -21.20 -29.50
C LYS A 522 2.97 -20.42 -29.00
N GLU A 523 2.76 -19.33 -28.27
CA GLU A 523 3.86 -18.53 -27.73
C GLU A 523 4.71 -19.28 -26.71
N GLU A 524 4.07 -20.01 -25.79
CA GLU A 524 4.77 -20.87 -24.84
C GLU A 524 5.61 -21.94 -25.56
N LEU A 525 5.07 -22.55 -26.62
CA LEU A 525 5.81 -23.50 -27.43
C LEU A 525 6.99 -22.86 -28.16
N ASP A 526 6.80 -21.68 -28.75
CA ASP A 526 7.87 -20.97 -29.46
C ASP A 526 8.98 -20.54 -28.49
N LYS A 527 8.63 -20.17 -27.25
CA LYS A 527 9.60 -19.91 -26.17
C LYS A 527 10.41 -21.15 -25.84
N LEU A 528 9.76 -22.30 -25.63
CA LEU A 528 10.47 -23.54 -25.31
C LEU A 528 11.37 -24.02 -26.46
N LYS A 529 10.96 -23.79 -27.72
CA LYS A 529 11.74 -24.10 -28.92
C LYS A 529 12.94 -23.18 -29.13
N SER A 530 12.88 -21.94 -28.66
CA SER A 530 14.02 -21.00 -28.74
C SER A 530 15.23 -21.46 -27.92
N ILE A 531 14.99 -22.31 -26.91
CA ILE A 531 16.03 -22.91 -26.08
C ILE A 531 16.63 -24.10 -26.84
N SER A 532 17.94 -24.09 -27.07
CA SER A 532 18.58 -25.19 -27.79
C SER A 532 18.42 -26.54 -27.07
N PRO A 533 18.46 -27.67 -27.82
CA PRO A 533 18.48 -29.01 -27.24
C PRO A 533 19.62 -29.20 -26.22
N LYS A 534 20.78 -28.59 -26.46
CA LYS A 534 21.95 -28.65 -25.56
C LYS A 534 21.67 -27.93 -24.24
N MET A 535 21.05 -26.75 -24.29
CA MET A 535 20.68 -26.00 -23.09
C MET A 535 19.67 -26.77 -22.22
N TRP A 536 18.72 -27.49 -22.84
CA TRP A 536 17.83 -28.40 -22.10
C TRP A 536 18.58 -29.53 -21.37
N ARG A 537 19.66 -30.08 -21.95
CA ARG A 537 20.53 -31.04 -21.27
C ARG A 537 21.29 -30.42 -20.11
N ASN A 538 21.79 -29.19 -20.29
CA ASN A 538 22.45 -28.47 -19.20
C ASN A 538 21.48 -28.23 -18.02
N MET A 539 20.21 -27.93 -18.29
CA MET A 539 19.18 -27.80 -17.24
C MET A 539 18.90 -29.12 -16.52
N GLU A 540 18.85 -30.23 -17.26
CA GLU A 540 18.72 -31.58 -16.70
C GLU A 540 19.88 -31.89 -15.73
N GLU A 541 21.13 -31.71 -16.19
CA GLU A 541 22.33 -32.00 -15.41
C GLU A 541 22.45 -31.10 -14.17
N TRP A 542 22.20 -29.80 -14.33
CA TRP A 542 22.16 -28.85 -13.23
C TRP A 542 21.09 -29.21 -12.19
N GLY A 543 19.87 -29.51 -12.65
CA GLY A 543 18.77 -29.86 -11.76
C GLY A 543 19.01 -31.17 -11.01
N LYS A 544 19.74 -32.10 -11.62
CA LYS A 544 20.19 -33.34 -10.98
C LYS A 544 21.27 -33.08 -9.94
N ALA A 545 22.27 -32.24 -10.25
CA ALA A 545 23.37 -31.93 -9.35
C ALA A 545 22.96 -31.10 -8.12
N THR A 546 21.92 -30.27 -8.27
CA THR A 546 21.42 -29.38 -7.20
C THR A 546 20.23 -29.94 -6.45
N GLU A 547 19.65 -31.05 -6.91
CA GLU A 547 18.41 -31.64 -6.40
C GLU A 547 17.17 -30.71 -6.47
N LEU A 548 17.27 -29.60 -7.21
CA LEU A 548 16.19 -28.62 -7.37
C LEU A 548 15.15 -29.03 -8.42
N LEU A 549 15.46 -29.99 -9.30
CA LEU A 549 14.48 -30.60 -10.19
C LEU A 549 14.10 -31.99 -9.70
N THR A 550 12.80 -32.26 -9.62
CA THR A 550 12.27 -33.61 -9.35
C THR A 550 12.69 -34.61 -10.44
N PRO A 551 12.72 -35.93 -10.17
CA PRO A 551 13.03 -36.95 -11.19
C PRO A 551 12.16 -36.85 -12.46
N ASN A 552 10.89 -36.46 -12.29
CA ASN A 552 9.97 -36.21 -13.41
C ASN A 552 10.40 -34.98 -14.23
N GLN A 553 10.83 -33.90 -13.59
CA GLN A 553 11.33 -32.71 -14.27
C GLN A 553 12.67 -32.96 -14.99
N GLN A 554 13.55 -33.76 -14.40
CA GLN A 554 14.81 -34.17 -15.03
C GLN A 554 14.54 -34.95 -16.33
N THR A 555 13.69 -35.99 -16.23
CA THR A 555 13.24 -36.77 -17.40
C THR A 555 12.50 -35.89 -18.43
N GLY A 556 11.73 -34.91 -17.95
CA GLY A 556 11.07 -33.90 -18.77
C GLY A 556 12.04 -33.08 -19.62
N ALA A 557 13.09 -32.54 -18.99
CA ALA A 557 14.13 -31.76 -19.68
C ALA A 557 14.83 -32.60 -20.77
N TRP A 558 15.15 -33.86 -20.45
CA TRP A 558 15.72 -34.83 -21.39
C TRP A 558 14.80 -35.08 -22.60
N ASN A 559 13.51 -35.35 -22.35
CA ASN A 559 12.52 -35.61 -23.40
C ASN A 559 12.34 -34.41 -24.32
N ILE A 560 12.25 -33.20 -23.76
CA ILE A 560 12.14 -31.95 -24.52
C ILE A 560 13.38 -31.76 -25.40
N SER A 561 14.59 -31.96 -24.84
CA SER A 561 15.85 -31.91 -25.60
C SER A 561 15.83 -32.85 -26.81
N MET A 562 15.45 -34.11 -26.60
CA MET A 562 15.42 -35.12 -27.67
C MET A 562 14.38 -34.80 -28.74
N ARG A 563 13.20 -34.30 -28.36
CA ARG A 563 12.18 -33.88 -29.32
C ARG A 563 12.63 -32.71 -30.18
N LEU A 564 13.21 -31.68 -29.56
CA LEU A 564 13.71 -30.51 -30.28
C LEU A 564 14.87 -30.90 -31.21
N LYS A 565 15.78 -31.78 -30.78
CA LYS A 565 16.86 -32.31 -31.62
C LYS A 565 16.34 -33.05 -32.86
N ASN A 566 15.22 -33.74 -32.73
CA ASN A 566 14.58 -34.51 -33.81
C ASN A 566 13.52 -33.70 -34.59
N ASN A 567 13.39 -32.38 -34.36
CA ASN A 567 12.35 -31.53 -34.95
C ASN A 567 10.90 -32.01 -34.71
N ASN A 568 10.67 -32.77 -33.63
CA ASN A 568 9.34 -33.24 -33.26
C ASN A 568 8.53 -32.17 -32.53
N LYS A 569 7.21 -32.16 -32.74
CA LYS A 569 6.30 -31.28 -31.97
C LYS A 569 6.29 -31.70 -30.50
N LEU A 570 6.35 -30.71 -29.61
CA LEU A 570 6.16 -30.90 -28.17
C LEU A 570 4.67 -31.15 -27.89
N THR A 571 4.40 -32.11 -27.00
CA THR A 571 3.06 -32.37 -26.48
C THR A 571 2.64 -31.31 -25.46
N ASN A 572 1.35 -31.25 -25.15
CA ASN A 572 0.84 -30.33 -24.13
C ASN A 572 1.45 -30.61 -22.73
N HIS A 573 1.69 -31.88 -22.40
CA HIS A 573 2.32 -32.28 -21.15
C HIS A 573 3.77 -31.78 -21.08
N GLU A 574 4.54 -31.94 -22.16
CA GLU A 574 5.92 -31.44 -22.24
C GLU A 574 6.00 -29.91 -22.24
N ARG A 575 5.01 -29.22 -22.84
CA ARG A 575 4.89 -27.76 -22.73
C ARG A 575 4.78 -27.33 -21.26
N ILE A 576 3.83 -27.89 -20.52
CA ILE A 576 3.60 -27.55 -19.10
C ILE A 576 4.83 -27.90 -18.27
N MET A 577 5.43 -29.07 -18.51
CA MET A 577 6.63 -29.52 -17.81
C MET A 577 7.84 -28.61 -18.10
N GLY A 578 8.06 -28.25 -19.37
CA GLY A 578 9.11 -27.35 -19.80
C GLY A 578 8.98 -25.97 -19.17
N LEU A 579 7.78 -25.40 -19.10
CA LEU A 579 7.55 -24.12 -18.42
C LEU A 579 7.88 -24.19 -16.92
N LYS A 580 7.51 -25.27 -16.23
CA LYS A 580 7.86 -25.47 -14.81
C LYS A 580 9.37 -25.57 -14.59
N ILE A 581 10.06 -26.35 -15.42
CA ILE A 581 11.53 -26.48 -15.36
C ILE A 581 12.18 -25.11 -15.58
N TRP A 582 11.73 -24.39 -16.61
CA TRP A 582 12.21 -23.05 -16.94
C TRP A 582 12.05 -22.06 -15.78
N GLU A 583 10.91 -22.10 -15.06
CA GLU A 583 10.69 -21.25 -13.89
C GLU A 583 11.66 -21.54 -12.75
N VAL A 584 11.87 -22.82 -12.41
CA VAL A 584 12.82 -23.23 -11.38
C VAL A 584 14.24 -22.79 -11.72
N VAL A 585 14.65 -22.95 -12.99
CA VAL A 585 15.98 -22.54 -13.47
C VAL A 585 16.16 -21.03 -13.42
N ILE A 586 15.15 -20.23 -13.80
CA ILE A 586 15.24 -18.77 -13.70
C ILE A 586 15.40 -18.31 -12.25
N GLU A 587 14.68 -18.96 -11.34
CA GLU A 587 14.68 -18.58 -9.92
C GLU A 587 16.02 -18.89 -9.26
N HIS A 588 16.58 -20.07 -9.52
CA HIS A 588 17.74 -20.58 -8.78
C HIS A 588 19.06 -20.50 -9.54
N ALA A 589 19.04 -20.49 -10.87
CA ALA A 589 20.23 -20.47 -11.72
C ALA A 589 20.03 -19.66 -13.02
N PRO A 590 19.67 -18.37 -12.94
CA PRO A 590 19.44 -17.54 -14.13
C PRO A 590 20.70 -17.40 -15.01
N LYS A 591 21.89 -17.61 -14.44
CA LYS A 591 23.17 -17.62 -15.16
C LYS A 591 23.31 -18.81 -16.12
N LEU A 592 22.65 -19.95 -15.83
CA LEU A 592 22.63 -21.11 -16.73
C LEU A 592 22.07 -20.74 -18.11
N LEU A 593 21.14 -19.79 -18.13
CA LEU A 593 20.47 -19.31 -19.34
C LEU A 593 21.28 -18.23 -20.09
N SER A 594 22.45 -17.83 -19.57
CA SER A 594 23.24 -16.71 -20.12
C SER A 594 24.34 -17.13 -21.10
N GLU A 595 24.50 -18.43 -21.33
CA GLU A 595 25.47 -18.97 -22.28
C GLU A 595 24.86 -19.09 -23.69
N GLN A 596 25.67 -18.71 -24.69
CA GLN A 596 25.37 -18.64 -26.10
C GLN A 596 24.85 -19.98 -26.64
N ASP A 597 23.54 -20.20 -26.69
CA ASP A 597 22.91 -21.29 -27.46
C ASP A 597 21.37 -21.07 -27.53
N ILE A 598 20.93 -19.84 -27.85
CA ILE A 598 19.55 -19.56 -28.29
C ILE A 598 19.64 -19.33 -29.79
N THR A 599 19.12 -20.26 -30.58
CA THR A 599 19.02 -20.13 -32.04
C THR A 599 18.11 -18.92 -32.39
N PRO A 600 18.46 -18.12 -33.42
CA PRO A 600 17.68 -16.95 -33.84
C PRO A 600 16.18 -17.21 -34.05
#